data_AF-J1EL05-F1
#
_entry.id   AF-J1EL05-F1
#
_cell.length_a   1.000
_cell.length_b   1.000
_cell.length_c   1.000
_cell.angle_alpha   90.00
_cell.angle_beta   90.00
_cell.angle_gamma   90.00
#
_symmetry.space_group_name_H-M   'P 1'
#
loop_
_entity.id
_entity.type
_entity.pdbx_description
1 polymer ?
#
loop_
_entity_poly.entity_id
_entity_poly.type
_entity_poly.pdbx_seq_one_letter_code
_entity_poly.pdbx_strand_id
1 'polypeptide(L)'
;MHAGKRRGLDYTPLFRFLLSRVGAPWNEVHSEAVARLDQQAPIFWMVALRKEDWQEYVRLGESSYFSGLCVDALGLLQRVNPGLGPDSLAPQCSCCTHTFNGVPFTRRFEAP
;
A
#
# COMPACT_ATOMS: atom_id res chain seq x y z
N MET A 1 -7.18 34.80 10.59
CA MET A 1 -6.75 34.12 9.35
C MET A 1 -6.27 32.74 9.78
N HIS A 2 -7.14 31.74 9.80
CA HIS A 2 -6.75 30.41 10.30
C HIS A 2 -5.90 29.70 9.25
N ALA A 3 -4.63 29.49 9.56
CA ALA A 3 -3.72 28.68 8.78
C ALA A 3 -4.39 27.34 8.45
N GLY A 4 -4.56 27.05 7.16
CA GLY A 4 -5.13 25.80 6.68
C GLY A 4 -4.28 24.65 7.20
N LYS A 5 -4.79 23.94 8.20
CA LYS A 5 -4.27 22.64 8.65
C LYS A 5 -4.10 21.81 7.37
N ARG A 6 -2.86 21.50 6.99
CA ARG A 6 -2.56 20.44 6.02
C ARG A 6 -3.12 19.15 6.64
N ARG A 7 -4.40 18.89 6.41
CA ARG A 7 -5.02 17.59 6.68
C ARG A 7 -4.15 16.60 5.91
N GLY A 8 -3.58 15.60 6.59
CA GLY A 8 -2.74 14.61 5.94
C GLY A 8 -3.44 14.12 4.68
N LEU A 9 -2.79 14.26 3.53
CA LEU A 9 -3.40 13.88 2.25
C LEU A 9 -3.70 12.38 2.33
N ASP A 10 -4.97 12.02 2.18
CA ASP A 10 -5.38 10.63 2.15
C ASP A 10 -5.01 10.04 0.79
N TYR A 11 -3.90 9.30 0.78
CA TYR A 11 -3.40 8.60 -0.41
C TYR A 11 -4.05 7.22 -0.59
N THR A 12 -5.05 6.84 0.22
CA THR A 12 -5.78 5.58 0.05
C THR A 12 -6.29 5.35 -1.39
N PRO A 13 -6.82 6.36 -2.12
CA PRO A 13 -7.19 6.19 -3.53
C PRO A 13 -6.01 5.81 -4.43
N LEU A 14 -4.82 6.37 -4.19
CA LEU A 14 -3.59 6.01 -4.91
C LEU A 14 -3.22 4.56 -4.67
N PHE A 15 -3.22 4.10 -3.42
CA PHE A 15 -2.84 2.72 -3.10
C PHE A 15 -3.81 1.70 -3.69
N ARG A 16 -5.11 1.99 -3.69
CA ARG A 16 -6.12 1.16 -4.36
C ARG A 16 -5.93 1.13 -5.87
N PHE A 17 -5.59 2.27 -6.47
CA PHE A 17 -5.27 2.35 -7.90
C PHE A 17 -4.03 1.49 -8.23
N LEU A 18 -2.95 1.60 -7.47
CA LEU A 18 -1.74 0.79 -7.71
C LEU A 18 -2.03 -0.71 -7.60
N LEU A 19 -2.82 -1.12 -6.60
CA LEU A 19 -3.25 -2.52 -6.43
C LEU A 19 -4.10 -3.04 -7.60
N SER A 20 -4.97 -2.20 -8.17
CA SER A 20 -5.81 -2.61 -9.31
C SER A 20 -5.03 -2.72 -10.61
N ARG A 21 -3.80 -2.18 -10.67
CA ARG A 21 -2.92 -2.20 -11.82
C ARG A 21 -1.79 -3.24 -11.73
N VAL A 22 -1.86 -4.16 -10.76
CA VAL A 22 -0.95 -5.32 -10.72
C VAL A 22 -1.08 -6.12 -12.02
N GLY A 23 0.06 -6.46 -12.61
CA GLY A 23 0.20 -7.09 -13.93
C GLY A 23 0.33 -6.10 -15.10
N ALA A 24 0.13 -4.80 -14.89
CA ALA A 24 0.27 -3.79 -15.94
C ALA A 24 1.72 -3.25 -16.06
N PRO A 25 2.10 -2.68 -17.22
CA PRO A 25 3.40 -2.04 -17.40
C PRO A 25 3.61 -0.87 -16.42
N TRP A 26 4.71 -0.92 -15.66
CA TRP A 26 5.02 0.06 -14.62
C TRP A 26 5.07 1.49 -15.16
N ASN A 27 5.68 1.69 -16.33
CA ASN A 27 5.85 3.03 -16.89
C ASN A 27 4.50 3.72 -17.17
N GLU A 28 3.49 2.96 -17.64
CA GLU A 28 2.15 3.49 -17.89
C GLU A 28 1.43 3.81 -16.57
N VAL A 29 1.49 2.90 -15.60
CA VAL A 29 0.87 3.08 -14.28
C VAL A 29 1.50 4.27 -13.55
N HIS A 30 2.82 4.39 -13.58
CA HIS A 30 3.56 5.49 -12.98
C HIS A 30 3.20 6.83 -13.64
N SER A 31 3.17 6.88 -14.97
CA SER A 31 2.77 8.10 -15.70
C SER A 31 1.34 8.54 -15.35
N GLU A 32 0.40 7.58 -15.29
CA GLU A 32 -0.99 7.85 -14.90
C GLU A 32 -1.10 8.33 -13.44
N ALA A 33 -0.36 7.72 -12.52
CA ALA A 33 -0.35 8.11 -11.11
C ALA A 33 0.22 9.53 -10.93
N VAL A 34 1.38 9.82 -11.53
CA VAL A 34 2.03 11.14 -11.43
C VAL A 34 1.16 12.24 -12.02
N ALA A 35 0.44 11.98 -13.10
CA ALA A 35 -0.47 12.97 -13.71
C ALA A 35 -1.63 13.40 -12.78
N ARG A 36 -1.94 12.62 -11.73
CA ARG A 36 -3.05 12.86 -10.80
C ARG A 36 -2.60 13.27 -9.40
N LEU A 37 -1.30 13.26 -9.11
CA LEU A 37 -0.77 13.51 -7.77
C LEU A 37 0.02 14.82 -7.72
N ASP A 38 -0.16 15.58 -6.64
CA ASP A 38 0.67 16.75 -6.35
C ASP A 38 2.13 16.39 -6.02
N GLN A 39 2.37 15.15 -5.57
CA GLN A 39 3.69 14.65 -5.16
C GLN A 39 3.86 13.18 -5.53
N GLN A 40 5.05 12.80 -5.99
CA GLN A 40 5.34 11.43 -6.45
C GLN A 40 5.80 10.49 -5.32
N ALA A 41 6.35 11.05 -4.22
CA ALA A 41 6.86 10.27 -3.10
C ALA A 41 5.89 9.19 -2.55
N PRO A 42 4.57 9.45 -2.44
CA PRO A 42 3.59 8.46 -1.97
C PRO A 42 3.54 7.18 -2.80
N ILE A 43 3.87 7.23 -4.09
CA ILE A 43 3.94 6.05 -4.96
C ILE A 43 4.98 5.06 -4.41
N PHE A 44 6.14 5.58 -4.03
CA PHE A 44 7.28 4.78 -3.58
C PHE A 44 7.19 4.34 -2.11
N TRP A 45 6.16 4.79 -1.37
CA TRP A 45 5.86 4.21 -0.05
C TRP A 45 5.29 2.80 -0.15
N MET A 46 4.75 2.43 -1.32
CA MET A 46 4.14 1.13 -1.57
C MET A 46 4.86 0.35 -2.66
N VAL A 47 5.48 1.03 -3.63
CA VAL A 47 6.16 0.42 -4.77
C VAL A 47 7.68 0.49 -4.61
N ALA A 48 8.34 -0.66 -4.61
CA ALA A 48 9.78 -0.79 -4.59
C ALA A 48 10.35 -1.07 -6.00
N LEU A 49 11.28 -0.22 -6.45
CA LEU A 49 11.95 -0.38 -7.75
C LEU A 49 13.12 -1.36 -7.70
N ARG A 50 13.76 -1.50 -6.53
CA ARG A 50 14.90 -2.40 -6.32
C ARG A 50 14.51 -3.50 -5.36
N LYS A 51 15.07 -4.69 -5.58
CA LYS A 51 14.82 -5.86 -4.74
C LYS A 51 15.18 -5.66 -3.28
N GLU A 52 16.18 -4.84 -3.00
CA GLU A 52 16.64 -4.50 -1.65
C GLU A 52 15.59 -3.73 -0.83
N ASP A 53 14.71 -2.98 -1.53
CA ASP A 53 13.66 -2.17 -0.92
C ASP A 53 12.31 -2.92 -0.84
N TRP A 54 12.27 -4.19 -1.25
CA TRP A 54 11.03 -4.97 -1.26
C TRP A 54 10.51 -5.18 0.16
N GLN A 55 9.28 -4.74 0.38
CA GLN A 55 8.54 -4.98 1.61
C GLN A 55 7.30 -5.81 1.26
N GLU A 56 7.01 -6.87 2.00
CA GLU A 56 5.87 -7.74 1.72
C GLU A 56 4.52 -7.02 1.93
N TYR A 57 4.50 -6.11 2.91
CA TYR A 57 3.41 -5.21 3.20
C TYR A 57 3.92 -3.90 3.76
N VAL A 58 3.09 -2.87 3.63
CA VAL A 58 3.35 -1.54 4.17
C VAL A 58 2.17 -1.12 5.05
N ARG A 59 2.46 -0.46 6.17
CA ARG A 59 1.45 0.14 7.04
C ARG A 59 1.35 1.62 6.72
N LEU A 60 0.20 2.04 6.24
CA LEU A 60 -0.06 3.41 5.81
C LEU A 60 -1.20 3.97 6.67
N GLY A 61 -0.86 4.88 7.57
CA GLY A 61 -1.75 5.34 8.63
C GLY A 61 -1.77 4.41 9.85
N GLU A 62 -2.77 4.56 10.71
CA GLU A 62 -2.79 3.88 12.00
C GLU A 62 -3.24 2.42 11.90
N SER A 63 -4.16 2.08 11.00
CA SER A 63 -4.81 0.76 10.96
C SER A 63 -4.90 0.13 9.57
N SER A 64 -4.36 0.78 8.54
CA SER A 64 -4.45 0.29 7.16
C SER A 64 -3.13 -0.29 6.70
N TYR A 65 -3.17 -1.54 6.29
CA TYR A 65 -2.07 -2.29 5.71
C TYR A 65 -2.37 -2.53 4.24
N PHE A 66 -1.34 -2.50 3.42
CA PHE A 66 -1.44 -2.77 2.00
C PHE A 66 -0.31 -3.73 1.58
N SER A 67 -0.56 -4.54 0.54
CA SER A 67 0.49 -5.36 -0.07
C SER A 67 1.59 -4.46 -0.60
N GLY A 68 2.85 -4.76 -0.29
CA GLY A 68 3.95 -4.08 -0.96
C GLY A 68 4.02 -4.52 -2.41
N LEU A 69 4.35 -3.58 -3.28
CA LEU A 69 4.41 -3.75 -4.72
C LEU A 69 5.86 -3.62 -5.18
N CYS A 70 6.19 -4.25 -6.30
CA CYS A 70 7.49 -4.15 -6.92
C CYS A 70 7.37 -4.09 -8.44
N VAL A 71 8.45 -3.65 -9.08
CA VAL A 71 8.60 -3.77 -10.53
C VAL A 71 9.45 -5.00 -10.81
N ASP A 72 8.91 -5.94 -11.60
CA ASP A 72 9.63 -7.14 -11.97
C ASP A 72 10.63 -6.90 -13.13
N ALA A 73 11.35 -7.95 -13.51
CA ALA A 73 12.34 -7.88 -14.59
C ALA A 73 11.73 -7.59 -15.97
N LEU A 74 10.42 -7.77 -16.15
CA LEU A 74 9.69 -7.46 -17.37
C LEU A 74 9.14 -6.02 -17.34
N GLY A 75 9.38 -5.28 -16.26
CA GLY A 75 8.84 -3.93 -16.08
C GLY A 75 7.35 -3.92 -15.73
N LEU A 76 6.80 -5.02 -15.24
CA LEU A 76 5.40 -5.10 -14.80
C LEU A 76 5.30 -4.84 -13.30
N LEU A 77 4.20 -4.21 -12.90
CA LEU A 77 3.89 -3.99 -11.49
C LEU A 77 3.39 -5.30 -10.86
N GLN A 78 4.06 -5.80 -9.82
CA GLN A 78 3.73 -7.04 -9.14
C GLN A 78 3.54 -6.82 -7.64
N ARG A 79 2.91 -7.79 -6.96
CA ARG A 79 2.95 -7.87 -5.49
C ARG A 79 4.25 -8.53 -5.07
N VAL A 80 4.90 -7.99 -4.04
CA VAL A 80 6.11 -8.59 -3.46
C VAL A 80 5.80 -9.99 -2.91
N ASN A 81 4.70 -10.12 -2.17
CA ASN A 81 4.19 -11.41 -1.71
C ASN A 81 2.71 -11.58 -2.13
N PRO A 82 2.43 -12.31 -3.23
CA PRO A 82 1.06 -12.54 -3.70
C PRO A 82 0.25 -13.47 -2.78
N GLY A 83 0.92 -14.26 -1.93
CA GLY A 83 0.28 -15.14 -0.95
C GLY A 83 -0.17 -14.42 0.33
N LEU A 84 0.21 -13.16 0.51
CA LEU A 84 -0.20 -12.37 1.67
C LEU A 84 -1.66 -11.89 1.53
N GLY A 85 -2.47 -12.17 2.55
CA GLY A 85 -3.89 -11.84 2.60
C GLY A 85 -4.37 -11.33 3.97
N PRO A 86 -5.67 -11.03 4.11
CA PRO A 86 -6.26 -10.55 5.37
C PRO A 86 -6.18 -11.56 6.52
N ASP A 87 -5.97 -12.83 6.22
CA ASP A 87 -5.74 -13.93 7.17
C ASP A 87 -4.27 -14.12 7.54
N SER A 88 -3.33 -13.47 6.83
CA SER A 88 -1.91 -13.64 7.09
C SER A 88 -1.43 -12.79 8.27
N LEU A 89 -2.11 -11.67 8.56
CA LEU A 89 -1.74 -10.71 9.59
C LEU A 89 -2.77 -10.70 10.73
N ALA A 90 -2.30 -10.53 11.96
CA ALA A 90 -3.15 -10.35 13.13
C ALA A 90 -3.03 -8.91 13.67
N PRO A 91 -4.09 -8.35 14.27
CA PRO A 91 -4.00 -7.07 14.96
C PRO A 91 -2.97 -7.14 16.09
N GLN A 92 -2.30 -6.02 16.38
CA GLN A 92 -1.35 -5.93 17.49
C GLN A 92 -2.05 -5.67 18.84
N CYS A 93 -3.35 -5.37 18.80
CA CYS A 93 -4.14 -5.09 19.99
C CYS A 93 -5.58 -5.59 19.82
N SER A 94 -6.21 -6.01 20.91
CA SER A 94 -7.59 -6.51 20.90
C SER A 94 -8.64 -5.46 20.56
N CYS A 95 -8.34 -4.16 20.70
CA CYS A 95 -9.24 -3.07 20.35
C CYS A 95 -9.02 -2.50 18.94
N CYS A 96 -8.06 -3.04 18.18
CA CYS A 96 -7.65 -2.51 16.88
C CYS A 96 -8.41 -3.17 15.73
N THR A 97 -9.13 -2.39 14.92
CA THR A 97 -9.68 -2.87 13.64
C THR A 97 -8.71 -2.55 12.52
N HIS A 98 -7.83 -3.49 12.21
CA HIS A 98 -6.90 -3.37 11.08
C HIS A 98 -7.50 -3.86 9.76
N THR A 99 -7.09 -3.28 8.65
CA THR A 99 -7.46 -3.72 7.30
C THR A 99 -6.21 -4.05 6.48
N PHE A 100 -6.32 -5.03 5.60
CA PHE A 100 -5.34 -5.40 4.59
C PHE A 100 -5.93 -5.16 3.20
N ASN A 101 -5.31 -4.31 2.39
CA ASN A 101 -5.83 -3.87 1.09
C ASN A 101 -7.28 -3.35 1.15
N GLY A 102 -7.67 -2.76 2.30
CA GLY A 102 -9.04 -2.29 2.56
C GLY A 102 -10.04 -3.35 3.02
N VAL A 103 -9.61 -4.60 3.23
CA VAL A 103 -10.42 -5.69 3.79
C VAL A 103 -10.05 -5.92 5.25
N PRO A 104 -10.99 -6.02 6.21
CA PRO A 104 -10.65 -6.29 7.61
C PRO A 104 -9.81 -7.56 7.79
N PHE A 105 -8.86 -7.52 8.73
CA PHE A 105 -8.12 -8.73 9.11
C PHE A 105 -9.10 -9.80 9.60
N THR A 106 -8.86 -11.05 9.24
CA THR A 106 -9.71 -12.18 9.67
C THR A 106 -9.17 -12.86 10.92
N ARG A 107 -7.86 -12.75 11.17
CA ARG A 107 -7.25 -13.19 12.43
C ARG A 107 -7.58 -12.22 13.56
N ARG A 108 -7.80 -12.76 14.75
CA ARG A 108 -7.96 -11.99 15.99
C ARG A 108 -6.60 -11.74 16.62
N PHE A 109 -6.53 -10.76 17.51
CA PHE A 109 -5.36 -10.58 18.35
C PHE A 109 -5.15 -11.83 19.21
N GLU A 110 -3.97 -12.40 19.14
CA GLU A 110 -3.51 -13.48 20.01
C GLU A 110 -2.55 -12.88 21.04
N ALA A 111 -2.90 -12.97 22.32
CA ALA A 111 -2.02 -12.52 23.40
C ALA A 111 -0.80 -13.46 23.49
N PRO A 112 0.40 -12.92 23.76
CA PRO A 112 1.60 -13.74 23.96
C PRO A 112 1.49 -14.69 25.16
#